data_AF-A0A7V7GZT2-F1
#
_entry.id   AF-A0A7V7GZT2-F1
#
_cell.length_a   1.000
_cell.length_b   1.000
_cell.length_c   1.000
_cell.angle_alpha   90.00
_cell.angle_beta   90.00
_cell.angle_gamma   90.00
#
_symmetry.space_group_name_H-M   'P 1'
#
loop_
_entity.id
_entity.type
_entity.pdbx_description
1 polymer ?
#
loop_
_entity_poly.entity_id
_entity_poly.type
_entity_poly.pdbx_seq_one_letter_code
_entity_poly.pdbx_strand_id
1 'polypeptide(L)'
;MSTLREEALHMHKVHQGKLETVSKVKVENAKDLSLAYSPGVAEPCKEIYDDKSKVYEYTMKGNMVAVVTDGTAVLGLGNIGPEASLPVMEGKAVLFKSFAGVDAFPIALNTNDVDKIVETVKLMEPTFGGVNLEDIAAPNCFIIEERLKKETNIPIFHDDQHGTAIVTVAGLVNALKLVGKKMSDIKVVANGAGAAGIAIIKLLYRYGVRDIIMCDRKGAIYDGRPTGMNPVKDEVAKYTNKNRIEGSLADVVQGADVFIGVSAEGALTEEMV
;
A
#
# COMPACT_ATOMS: atom_id res chain seq x y z
N MET A 1 18.71 30.83 -6.53
CA MET A 1 17.79 30.05 -5.68
C MET A 1 18.14 28.59 -5.88
N SER A 2 18.20 27.80 -4.81
CA SER A 2 18.37 26.35 -4.91
C SER A 2 17.18 25.74 -5.65
N THR A 3 17.45 24.69 -6.41
CA THR A 3 16.41 23.87 -7.04
C THR A 3 15.80 22.90 -6.01
N LEU A 4 14.57 22.45 -6.23
CA LEU A 4 13.92 21.43 -5.38
C LEU A 4 14.79 20.17 -5.23
N ARG A 5 15.49 19.78 -6.30
CA ARG A 5 16.42 18.65 -6.28
C ARG A 5 17.57 18.87 -5.30
N GLU A 6 18.19 20.05 -5.32
CA GLU A 6 19.30 20.38 -4.43
C GLU A 6 18.84 20.42 -2.97
N GLU A 7 17.67 21.00 -2.70
CA GLU A 7 17.08 21.07 -1.35
C GLU A 7 16.75 19.68 -0.81
N ALA A 8 16.11 18.83 -1.61
CA ALA A 8 15.78 17.46 -1.22
C ALA A 8 17.03 16.64 -0.89
N LEU A 9 18.07 16.71 -1.72
CA LEU A 9 19.33 16.00 -1.48
C LEU A 9 20.08 16.57 -0.26
N HIS A 10 20.09 17.90 -0.10
CA HIS A 10 20.73 18.55 1.03
C HIS A 10 20.10 18.12 2.36
N MET A 11 18.77 18.12 2.44
CA MET A 11 18.04 17.71 3.65
C MET A 11 18.41 16.29 4.09
N HIS A 12 18.37 15.31 3.16
CA HIS A 12 18.72 13.92 3.47
C HIS A 12 20.20 13.77 3.85
N LYS A 13 21.10 14.54 3.22
CA LYS A 13 22.54 14.48 3.52
C LYS A 13 22.88 15.04 4.89
N VAL A 14 22.28 16.16 5.29
CA VAL A 14 22.54 16.82 6.58
C VAL A 14 22.05 15.97 7.74
N HIS A 15 20.89 15.34 7.61
CA HIS A 15 20.28 14.52 8.67
C HIS A 15 20.68 13.04 8.60
N GLN A 16 21.36 12.61 7.53
CA GLN A 16 21.75 11.22 7.27
C GLN A 16 20.56 10.24 7.32
N GLY A 17 19.46 10.63 6.67
CA GLY A 17 18.17 9.96 6.78
C GLY A 17 17.14 10.86 7.45
N LYS A 18 15.95 10.32 7.72
CA LYS A 18 14.82 11.08 8.29
C LYS A 18 14.30 10.54 9.62
N LEU A 19 14.82 9.40 10.07
CA LEU A 19 14.36 8.73 11.27
C LEU A 19 15.47 8.68 12.32
N GLU A 20 15.06 8.82 13.58
CA GLU A 20 15.90 8.59 14.75
C GLU A 20 15.12 7.73 15.76
N THR A 21 15.85 7.05 16.64
CA THR A 21 15.26 6.33 17.77
C THR A 21 15.45 7.15 19.03
N VAL A 22 14.35 7.53 19.68
CA VAL A 22 14.38 8.29 20.93
C VAL A 22 13.81 7.44 22.06
N SER A 23 14.53 7.36 23.18
CA SER A 23 14.06 6.60 24.34
C SER A 23 12.82 7.26 24.96
N LYS A 24 11.78 6.46 25.23
CA LYS A 24 10.58 6.88 25.97
C LYS A 24 10.84 7.03 27.48
N VAL A 25 11.93 6.45 27.98
CA VAL A 25 12.35 6.51 29.39
C VAL A 25 13.74 7.12 29.52
N LYS A 26 13.96 7.92 30.55
CA LYS A 26 15.29 8.46 30.86
C LYS A 26 16.09 7.46 31.68
N VAL A 27 17.39 7.39 31.44
CA VAL A 27 18.33 6.56 32.22
C VAL A 27 19.44 7.48 32.72
N GLU A 28 19.26 8.03 33.91
CA GLU A 28 20.16 9.05 34.48
C GLU A 28 20.96 8.51 35.68
N ASN A 29 20.50 7.43 36.31
CA ASN A 29 21.14 6.83 37.48
C ASN A 29 21.03 5.30 37.52
N ALA A 30 21.64 4.68 38.52
CA ALA A 30 21.69 3.22 38.68
C ALA A 30 20.31 2.56 38.87
N LYS A 31 19.35 3.26 39.48
CA LYS A 31 17.98 2.77 39.65
C LYS A 31 17.24 2.77 38.30
N ASP A 32 17.40 3.81 37.48
CA ASP A 32 16.77 3.87 36.17
C ASP A 32 17.31 2.75 35.27
N LEU A 33 18.63 2.52 35.30
CA LEU A 33 19.27 1.44 34.56
C LEU A 33 18.76 0.06 35.00
N SER A 34 18.58 -0.14 36.30
CA SER A 34 18.11 -1.42 36.85
C SER A 34 16.65 -1.72 36.53
N LEU A 35 15.84 -0.70 36.22
CA LEU A 35 14.46 -0.84 35.74
C LEU A 35 14.38 -1.02 34.23
N ALA A 36 15.11 -0.20 33.46
CA ALA A 36 15.09 -0.23 32.00
C ALA A 36 15.80 -1.46 31.41
N TYR A 37 16.72 -2.05 32.17
CA TYR A 37 17.46 -3.25 31.78
C TYR A 37 17.55 -4.20 32.98
N SER A 38 18.68 -4.87 33.18
CA SER A 38 18.83 -5.87 34.23
C SER A 38 18.96 -5.26 35.64
N PRO A 39 18.32 -5.86 36.66
CA PRO A 39 17.50 -7.06 36.61
C PRO A 39 16.01 -6.82 36.31
N GLY A 40 15.52 -5.57 36.36
CA GLY A 40 14.09 -5.23 36.33
C GLY A 40 13.36 -5.62 35.05
N VAL A 41 14.03 -5.57 33.89
CA VAL A 41 13.46 -5.99 32.59
C VAL A 41 13.03 -7.47 32.58
N ALA A 42 13.51 -8.29 33.51
CA ALA A 42 13.08 -9.68 33.63
C ALA A 42 11.60 -9.81 34.02
N GLU A 43 11.03 -8.85 34.75
CA GLU A 43 9.64 -8.91 35.20
C GLU A 43 8.63 -8.82 34.05
N PRO A 44 8.63 -7.80 33.16
CA PRO A 44 7.74 -7.79 32.00
C PRO A 44 7.99 -8.99 31.07
N CYS A 45 9.23 -9.50 30.98
CA CYS A 45 9.51 -10.72 30.21
C CYS A 45 8.79 -11.96 30.76
N LYS A 46 8.75 -12.15 32.09
CA LYS A 46 8.00 -13.25 32.73
C LYS A 46 6.51 -13.09 32.51
N GLU A 47 5.98 -11.88 32.67
CA GLU A 47 4.56 -11.60 32.41
C GLU A 47 4.15 -11.94 30.96
N ILE A 48 5.00 -11.61 29.98
CA ILE A 48 4.77 -11.94 28.56
C ILE A 48 4.95 -13.45 28.28
N TYR A 49 5.85 -14.11 29.00
CA TYR A 49 6.02 -15.57 28.90
C TYR A 49 4.77 -16.31 29.37
N ASP A 50 4.18 -15.87 30.48
CA ASP A 50 2.95 -16.44 31.04
C ASP A 50 1.71 -16.09 30.21
N ASP A 51 1.65 -14.86 29.69
CA ASP A 51 0.59 -14.40 28.77
C ASP A 51 1.16 -13.56 27.62
N LYS A 52 1.24 -14.16 26.44
CA LYS A 52 1.77 -13.51 25.22
C LYS A 52 1.04 -12.23 24.85
N SER A 53 -0.23 -12.06 25.22
CA SER A 53 -0.99 -10.84 24.87
C SER A 53 -0.47 -9.60 25.60
N LYS A 54 0.19 -9.75 26.75
CA LYS A 54 0.81 -8.66 27.52
C LYS A 54 1.99 -7.99 26.79
N VAL A 55 2.45 -8.54 25.66
CA VAL A 55 3.40 -7.86 24.79
C VAL A 55 2.89 -6.49 24.34
N TYR A 56 1.56 -6.32 24.22
CA TYR A 56 0.93 -5.04 23.88
C TYR A 56 0.87 -4.06 25.06
N GLU A 57 1.01 -4.55 26.30
CA GLU A 57 1.01 -3.73 27.52
C GLU A 57 2.42 -3.22 27.85
N TYR A 58 3.42 -4.10 27.78
CA TYR A 58 4.78 -3.80 28.25
C TYR A 58 5.78 -3.43 27.17
N THR A 59 5.37 -3.39 25.90
CA THR A 59 6.29 -3.08 24.79
C THR A 59 5.70 -2.07 23.81
N MET A 60 6.54 -1.60 22.89
CA MET A 60 6.11 -0.70 21.82
C MET A 60 5.21 -1.35 20.76
N LYS A 61 5.04 -2.69 20.77
CA LYS A 61 4.37 -3.44 19.70
C LYS A 61 3.05 -2.82 19.26
N GLY A 62 2.21 -2.40 20.20
CA GLY A 62 0.88 -1.85 19.92
C GLY A 62 0.86 -0.57 19.08
N ASN A 63 1.95 0.19 19.05
CA ASN A 63 2.07 1.41 18.24
C ASN A 63 3.11 1.29 17.12
N MET A 64 3.69 0.10 16.93
CA MET A 64 4.82 -0.12 16.02
C MET A 64 4.38 -0.76 14.71
N VAL A 65 4.59 -0.09 13.57
CA VAL A 65 4.26 -0.60 12.23
C VAL A 65 5.53 -0.81 11.41
N ALA A 66 5.64 -1.97 10.75
CA ALA A 66 6.69 -2.19 9.74
C ALA A 66 6.23 -1.62 8.39
N VAL A 67 7.05 -0.77 7.77
CA VAL A 67 6.87 -0.35 6.38
C VAL A 67 7.76 -1.24 5.51
N VAL A 68 7.18 -2.27 4.89
CA VAL A 68 7.91 -3.33 4.20
C VAL A 68 7.84 -3.13 2.69
N THR A 69 9.01 -3.21 2.04
CA THR A 69 9.14 -3.13 0.58
C THR A 69 10.25 -4.05 0.08
N ASP A 70 10.21 -4.42 -1.19
CA ASP A 70 11.34 -5.01 -1.92
C ASP A 70 11.93 -4.05 -2.99
N GLY A 71 11.39 -2.83 -3.08
CA GLY A 71 11.85 -1.80 -4.00
C GLY A 71 11.53 -2.05 -5.48
N THR A 72 10.57 -2.92 -5.78
CA THR A 72 10.25 -3.31 -7.17
C THR A 72 9.30 -2.36 -7.89
N ALA A 73 8.58 -1.48 -7.17
CA ALA A 73 7.65 -0.52 -7.75
C ALA A 73 7.69 0.83 -7.06
N VAL A 74 8.89 1.39 -6.86
CA VAL A 74 9.08 2.63 -6.11
C VAL A 74 8.58 3.83 -6.90
N LEU A 75 7.47 4.44 -6.44
CA LEU A 75 6.87 5.61 -7.07
C LEU A 75 6.68 5.41 -8.59
N GLY A 76 7.06 6.40 -9.41
CA GLY A 76 7.16 6.27 -10.87
C GLY A 76 8.52 5.77 -11.38
N LEU A 77 9.43 5.38 -10.48
CA LEU A 77 10.79 4.96 -10.83
C LEU A 77 10.88 3.46 -11.18
N GLY A 78 9.89 2.68 -10.75
CA GLY A 78 9.82 1.24 -11.01
C GLY A 78 10.76 0.46 -10.10
N ASN A 79 11.37 -0.60 -10.64
CA ASN A 79 12.26 -1.46 -9.88
C ASN A 79 13.66 -0.84 -9.78
N ILE A 80 13.94 -0.24 -8.62
CA ILE A 80 15.23 0.38 -8.30
C ILE A 80 15.98 -0.32 -7.17
N GLY A 81 15.40 -1.41 -6.64
CA GLY A 81 15.97 -2.20 -5.55
C GLY A 81 15.71 -1.62 -4.16
N PRO A 82 16.02 -2.40 -3.11
CA PRO A 82 15.66 -2.08 -1.73
C PRO A 82 16.46 -0.89 -1.16
N GLU A 83 17.75 -0.74 -1.47
CA GLU A 83 18.54 0.37 -0.93
C GLU A 83 18.07 1.72 -1.47
N ALA A 84 17.69 1.77 -2.76
CA ALA A 84 17.19 2.99 -3.38
C ALA A 84 15.75 3.33 -2.96
N SER A 85 14.99 2.35 -2.42
CA SER A 85 13.65 2.58 -1.89
C SER A 85 13.64 3.13 -0.46
N LEU A 86 14.71 2.92 0.31
CA LEU A 86 14.79 3.34 1.72
C LEU A 86 14.39 4.80 2.00
N PRO A 87 14.82 5.80 1.20
CA PRO A 87 14.35 7.17 1.40
C PRO A 87 12.83 7.27 1.30
N VAL A 88 12.16 6.55 0.40
CA VAL A 88 10.69 6.57 0.31
C VAL A 88 10.08 5.94 1.55
N MET A 89 10.61 4.81 2.02
CA MET A 89 10.11 4.10 3.20
C MET A 89 10.29 4.90 4.49
N GLU A 90 11.43 5.55 4.68
CA GLU A 90 11.65 6.50 5.79
C GLU A 90 10.64 7.66 5.70
N GLY A 91 10.39 8.16 4.49
CA GLY A 91 9.38 9.19 4.25
C GLY A 91 8.01 8.72 4.72
N LYS A 92 7.60 7.51 4.34
CA LYS A 92 6.33 6.90 4.76
C LYS A 92 6.23 6.80 6.28
N ALA A 93 7.31 6.38 6.95
CA ALA A 93 7.36 6.30 8.40
C ALA A 93 7.20 7.68 9.08
N VAL A 94 7.80 8.73 8.52
CA VAL A 94 7.59 10.12 8.98
C VAL A 94 6.11 10.53 8.84
N LEU A 95 5.43 10.13 7.76
CA LEU A 95 3.99 10.42 7.58
C LEU A 95 3.14 9.69 8.63
N PHE A 96 3.40 8.40 8.87
CA PHE A 96 2.74 7.64 9.94
C PHE A 96 2.86 8.35 11.30
N LYS A 97 4.07 8.81 11.63
CA LYS A 97 4.32 9.50 12.88
C LYS A 97 3.64 10.86 12.95
N SER A 98 3.75 11.65 11.89
CA SER A 98 3.31 13.05 11.86
C SER A 98 1.79 13.20 11.82
N PHE A 99 1.09 12.32 11.10
CA PHE A 99 -0.36 12.43 10.91
C PHE A 99 -1.19 11.54 11.83
N ALA A 100 -0.63 10.43 12.33
CA ALA A 100 -1.37 9.46 13.14
C ALA A 100 -0.71 9.13 14.48
N GLY A 101 0.49 9.64 14.78
CA GLY A 101 1.22 9.32 16.01
C GLY A 101 1.80 7.90 16.05
N VAL A 102 1.71 7.16 14.95
CA VAL A 102 2.16 5.76 14.83
C VAL A 102 3.69 5.72 14.69
N ASP A 103 4.33 4.87 15.49
CA ASP A 103 5.76 4.62 15.36
C ASP A 103 5.96 3.63 14.20
N ALA A 104 6.56 4.07 13.09
CA ALA A 104 6.75 3.24 11.90
C ALA A 104 8.25 3.08 11.61
N PHE A 105 8.64 1.91 11.10
CA PHE A 105 10.03 1.63 10.77
C PHE A 105 10.19 0.95 9.40
N PRO A 106 11.10 1.44 8.55
CA PRO A 106 11.30 0.93 7.20
C PRO A 106 12.06 -0.40 7.22
N ILE A 107 11.57 -1.38 6.45
CA ILE A 107 12.19 -2.68 6.24
C ILE A 107 12.26 -2.95 4.74
N ALA A 108 13.41 -2.64 4.14
CA ALA A 108 13.67 -2.92 2.73
C ALA A 108 14.33 -4.30 2.59
N LEU A 109 13.68 -5.22 1.87
CA LEU A 109 14.11 -6.61 1.74
C LEU A 109 14.87 -6.81 0.43
N ASN A 110 16.10 -7.34 0.52
CA ASN A 110 16.90 -7.69 -0.66
C ASN A 110 16.52 -9.06 -1.23
N THR A 111 15.26 -9.18 -1.60
CA THR A 111 14.72 -10.34 -2.31
C THR A 111 13.38 -9.98 -2.96
N ASN A 112 13.12 -10.53 -4.15
CA ASN A 112 11.81 -10.45 -4.81
C ASN A 112 11.06 -11.80 -4.77
N ASP A 113 11.59 -12.76 -4.01
CA ASP A 113 10.99 -14.06 -3.79
C ASP A 113 9.82 -13.91 -2.81
N VAL A 114 8.62 -14.21 -3.31
CA VAL A 114 7.37 -14.10 -2.55
C VAL A 114 7.40 -14.93 -1.27
N ASP A 115 7.94 -16.15 -1.31
CA ASP A 115 8.00 -17.03 -0.14
C ASP A 115 8.91 -16.43 0.92
N LYS A 116 10.08 -15.91 0.52
CA LYS A 116 11.03 -15.27 1.43
C LYS A 116 10.49 -13.99 2.04
N ILE A 117 9.78 -13.16 1.26
CA ILE A 117 9.14 -11.94 1.78
C ILE A 117 8.08 -12.32 2.82
N VAL A 118 7.19 -13.26 2.49
CA VAL A 118 6.14 -13.72 3.39
C VAL A 118 6.73 -14.31 4.67
N GLU A 119 7.73 -15.19 4.56
CA GLU A 119 8.42 -15.79 5.70
C GLU A 119 9.07 -14.71 6.58
N THR A 120 9.80 -13.77 5.98
CA THR A 120 10.48 -12.70 6.71
C THR A 120 9.49 -11.86 7.50
N VAL A 121 8.38 -11.44 6.89
CA VAL A 121 7.35 -10.65 7.58
C VAL A 121 6.70 -11.44 8.71
N LYS A 122 6.41 -12.74 8.51
CA LYS A 122 5.88 -13.61 9.58
C LYS A 122 6.86 -13.73 10.75
N LEU A 123 8.14 -13.88 10.49
CA LEU A 123 9.17 -13.96 11.55
C LEU A 123 9.29 -12.64 12.34
N MET A 124 8.95 -11.51 11.73
CA MET A 124 8.90 -10.21 12.39
C MET A 124 7.59 -9.93 13.14
N GLU A 125 6.56 -10.77 13.00
CA GLU A 125 5.25 -10.60 13.63
C GLU A 125 5.36 -10.29 15.13
N PRO A 126 6.24 -10.89 15.95
CA PRO A 126 6.33 -10.56 17.38
C PRO A 126 6.63 -9.08 17.67
N THR A 127 7.41 -8.40 16.82
CA THR A 127 7.88 -7.02 17.04
C THR A 127 6.82 -5.97 16.68
N PHE A 128 6.08 -6.19 15.59
CA PHE A 128 5.20 -5.17 15.02
C PHE A 128 3.73 -5.42 15.37
N GLY A 129 2.97 -4.35 15.60
CA GLY A 129 1.52 -4.38 15.78
C GLY A 129 0.75 -4.39 14.46
N GLY A 130 1.41 -4.08 13.35
CA GLY A 130 0.87 -4.13 11.99
C GLY A 130 1.95 -3.99 10.93
N VAL A 131 1.61 -4.30 9.68
CA VAL A 131 2.51 -4.19 8.52
C VAL A 131 1.85 -3.38 7.42
N ASN A 132 2.57 -2.37 6.95
CA ASN A 132 2.27 -1.62 5.75
C ASN A 132 3.19 -2.10 4.62
N LEU A 133 2.62 -2.80 3.63
CA LEU A 133 3.32 -3.15 2.38
C LEU A 133 3.31 -1.93 1.45
N GLU A 134 4.47 -1.58 0.91
CA GLU A 134 4.67 -0.38 0.10
C GLU A 134 5.57 -0.69 -1.12
N ASP A 135 5.25 -0.13 -2.29
CA ASP A 135 6.13 -0.13 -3.47
C ASP A 135 6.55 -1.55 -3.94
N ILE A 136 5.65 -2.53 -3.84
CA ILE A 136 5.86 -3.91 -4.33
C ILE A 136 5.09 -4.10 -5.64
N ALA A 137 5.79 -4.58 -6.68
CA ALA A 137 5.22 -4.73 -8.01
C ALA A 137 4.11 -5.80 -8.07
N ALA A 138 3.08 -5.50 -8.87
CA ALA A 138 2.11 -6.50 -9.30
C ALA A 138 2.76 -7.50 -10.28
N PRO A 139 2.41 -8.79 -10.24
CA PRO A 139 1.33 -9.38 -9.44
C PRO A 139 1.76 -9.86 -8.04
N ASN A 140 3.05 -9.80 -7.70
CA ASN A 140 3.59 -10.35 -6.45
C ASN A 140 2.95 -9.72 -5.21
N CYS A 141 2.70 -8.41 -5.24
CA CYS A 141 2.06 -7.70 -4.13
C CYS A 141 0.70 -8.31 -3.72
N PHE A 142 -0.10 -8.79 -4.67
CA PHE A 142 -1.38 -9.44 -4.37
C PHE A 142 -1.19 -10.76 -3.61
N ILE A 143 -0.23 -11.58 -4.05
CA ILE A 143 0.05 -12.89 -3.46
C ILE A 143 0.64 -12.71 -2.05
N ILE A 144 1.59 -11.79 -1.90
CA ILE A 144 2.22 -11.46 -0.62
C ILE A 144 1.17 -10.99 0.38
N GLU A 145 0.34 -10.03 -0.01
CA GLU A 145 -0.70 -9.49 0.88
C GLU A 145 -1.73 -10.56 1.27
N GLU A 146 -2.25 -11.32 0.31
CA GLU A 146 -3.24 -12.38 0.57
C GLU A 146 -2.70 -13.41 1.55
N ARG A 147 -1.45 -13.85 1.35
CA ARG A 147 -0.80 -14.82 2.23
C ARG A 147 -0.56 -14.26 3.61
N LEU A 148 -0.01 -13.05 3.73
CA LEU A 148 0.24 -12.44 5.03
C LEU A 148 -1.05 -12.22 5.83
N LYS A 149 -2.16 -11.82 5.18
CA LYS A 149 -3.48 -11.74 5.82
C LYS A 149 -4.00 -13.08 6.34
N LYS A 150 -3.61 -14.21 5.74
CA LYS A 150 -4.01 -15.56 6.18
C LYS A 150 -3.03 -16.20 7.17
N GLU A 151 -1.76 -15.82 7.11
CA GLU A 151 -0.65 -16.50 7.79
C GLU A 151 -0.11 -15.73 9.00
N THR A 152 -0.63 -14.54 9.31
CA THR A 152 -0.25 -13.71 10.48
C THR A 152 -1.47 -13.29 11.29
N ASN A 153 -1.28 -12.88 12.55
CA ASN A 153 -2.35 -12.40 13.43
C ASN A 153 -2.34 -10.87 13.63
N ILE A 154 -1.63 -10.14 12.77
CA ILE A 154 -1.55 -8.67 12.80
C ILE A 154 -2.17 -8.08 11.53
N PRO A 155 -2.67 -6.83 11.56
CA PRO A 155 -3.18 -6.17 10.36
C PRO A 155 -2.10 -6.02 9.29
N ILE A 156 -2.44 -6.47 8.08
CA ILE A 156 -1.61 -6.30 6.88
C ILE A 156 -2.37 -5.38 5.91
N PHE A 157 -1.70 -4.33 5.47
CA PHE A 157 -2.28 -3.33 4.58
C PHE A 157 -1.30 -2.98 3.46
N HIS A 158 -1.73 -3.07 2.21
CA HIS A 158 -0.94 -2.57 1.09
C HIS A 158 -1.46 -1.20 0.64
N ASP A 159 -0.64 -0.15 0.80
CA ASP A 159 -1.12 1.22 0.57
C ASP A 159 -1.40 1.54 -0.90
N ASP A 160 -0.51 1.15 -1.82
CA ASP A 160 -0.71 1.36 -3.27
C ASP A 160 -1.93 0.63 -3.85
N GLN A 161 -2.50 -0.31 -3.10
CA GLN A 161 -3.74 -0.99 -3.45
C GLN A 161 -4.91 -0.30 -2.73
N HIS A 162 -4.96 -0.47 -1.42
CA HIS A 162 -6.14 -0.14 -0.62
C HIS A 162 -6.21 1.34 -0.29
N GLY A 163 -5.08 1.99 0.00
CA GLY A 163 -5.00 3.43 0.23
C GLY A 163 -5.49 4.21 -1.00
N THR A 164 -4.98 3.85 -2.18
CA THR A 164 -5.43 4.45 -3.44
C THR A 164 -6.92 4.21 -3.66
N ALA A 165 -7.41 2.98 -3.49
CA ALA A 165 -8.83 2.67 -3.66
C ALA A 165 -9.74 3.47 -2.73
N ILE A 166 -9.40 3.58 -1.45
CA ILE A 166 -10.18 4.30 -0.43
C ILE A 166 -10.31 5.78 -0.82
N VAL A 167 -9.20 6.44 -1.15
CA VAL A 167 -9.20 7.87 -1.49
C VAL A 167 -9.91 8.12 -2.83
N THR A 168 -9.74 7.26 -3.83
CA THR A 168 -10.46 7.35 -5.11
C THR A 168 -11.96 7.24 -4.92
N VAL A 169 -12.43 6.25 -4.15
CA VAL A 169 -13.87 6.08 -3.88
C VAL A 169 -14.42 7.23 -3.06
N ALA A 170 -13.69 7.72 -2.06
CA ALA A 170 -14.11 8.90 -1.30
C ALA A 170 -14.27 10.15 -2.18
N GLY A 171 -13.32 10.38 -3.10
CA GLY A 171 -13.41 11.44 -4.10
C GLY A 171 -14.62 11.28 -5.01
N LEU A 172 -14.85 10.07 -5.53
CA LEU A 172 -16.00 9.78 -6.39
C LEU A 172 -17.33 9.98 -5.67
N VAL A 173 -17.46 9.53 -4.42
CA VAL A 173 -18.68 9.76 -3.62
C VAL A 173 -19.02 11.24 -3.55
N ASN A 174 -18.03 12.11 -3.38
CA ASN A 174 -18.25 13.55 -3.35
C ASN A 174 -18.56 14.13 -4.74
N ALA A 175 -17.86 13.68 -5.79
CA ALA A 175 -18.13 14.11 -7.16
C ALA A 175 -19.56 13.77 -7.60
N LEU A 176 -20.05 12.57 -7.27
CA LEU A 176 -21.41 12.14 -7.60
C LEU A 176 -22.50 12.98 -6.92
N LYS A 177 -22.25 13.46 -5.69
CA LYS A 177 -23.15 14.40 -5.00
C LYS A 177 -23.29 15.71 -5.77
N LEU A 178 -22.20 16.22 -6.35
CA LEU A 178 -22.20 17.48 -7.11
C LEU A 178 -23.02 17.37 -8.41
N VAL A 179 -22.95 16.22 -9.08
CA VAL A 179 -23.65 15.99 -10.35
C VAL A 179 -25.00 15.28 -10.19
N GLY A 180 -25.43 14.99 -8.95
CA GLY A 180 -26.72 14.36 -8.66
C GLY A 180 -26.86 12.92 -9.16
N LYS A 181 -25.76 12.18 -9.32
CA LYS A 181 -25.77 10.78 -9.80
C LYS A 181 -25.57 9.79 -8.65
N LYS A 182 -26.03 8.54 -8.83
CA LYS A 182 -25.83 7.44 -7.88
C LYS A 182 -24.77 6.47 -8.40
N MET A 183 -24.07 5.79 -7.49
CA MET A 183 -23.08 4.76 -7.82
C MET A 183 -23.64 3.64 -8.71
N SER A 184 -24.91 3.28 -8.54
CA SER A 184 -25.58 2.23 -9.32
C SER A 184 -25.84 2.62 -10.78
N ASP A 185 -25.82 3.91 -11.09
CA ASP A 185 -26.34 4.46 -12.34
C ASP A 185 -25.21 4.96 -13.26
N ILE A 186 -23.96 4.86 -12.82
CA ILE A 186 -22.79 5.33 -13.57
C ILE A 186 -22.09 4.23 -14.34
N LYS A 187 -21.59 4.59 -15.53
CA LYS A 187 -20.57 3.85 -16.28
C LYS A 187 -19.18 4.36 -15.90
N VAL A 188 -18.37 3.48 -15.31
CA VAL A 188 -16.97 3.77 -14.95
C VAL A 188 -16.03 3.11 -15.95
N VAL A 189 -15.08 3.89 -16.47
CA VAL A 189 -13.95 3.38 -17.25
C VAL A 189 -12.66 3.63 -16.49
N ALA A 190 -11.98 2.57 -16.08
CA ALA A 190 -10.70 2.65 -15.38
C ALA A 190 -9.57 2.22 -16.32
N ASN A 191 -8.53 3.06 -16.46
CA ASN A 191 -7.35 2.72 -17.22
C ASN A 191 -6.16 2.45 -16.29
N GLY A 192 -5.59 1.25 -16.39
CA GLY A 192 -4.50 0.77 -15.55
C GLY A 192 -4.90 -0.46 -14.75
N ALA A 193 -4.37 -1.63 -15.10
CA ALA A 193 -4.66 -2.91 -14.45
C ALA A 193 -3.51 -3.45 -13.58
N GLY A 194 -2.89 -2.53 -12.83
CA GLY A 194 -1.94 -2.84 -11.77
C GLY A 194 -2.60 -2.91 -10.39
N ALA A 195 -1.78 -2.83 -9.33
CA ALA A 195 -2.18 -2.87 -7.92
C ALA A 195 -3.36 -1.94 -7.60
N ALA A 196 -3.17 -0.63 -7.81
CA ALA A 196 -4.19 0.39 -7.57
C ALA A 196 -5.49 0.16 -8.34
N GLY A 197 -5.40 -0.03 -9.66
CA GLY A 197 -6.58 -0.16 -10.52
C GLY A 197 -7.45 -1.36 -10.15
N ILE A 198 -6.84 -2.52 -9.89
CA ILE A 198 -7.56 -3.71 -9.44
C ILE A 198 -8.29 -3.45 -8.12
N ALA A 199 -7.61 -2.83 -7.15
CA ALA A 199 -8.18 -2.53 -5.84
C ALA A 199 -9.33 -1.52 -5.94
N ILE A 200 -9.18 -0.47 -6.75
CA ILE A 200 -10.23 0.51 -7.04
C ILE A 200 -11.47 -0.19 -7.61
N ILE A 201 -11.31 -1.03 -8.64
CA ILE A 201 -12.43 -1.74 -9.26
C ILE A 201 -13.12 -2.69 -8.27
N LYS A 202 -12.36 -3.45 -7.49
CA LYS A 202 -12.91 -4.32 -6.43
C LYS A 202 -13.69 -3.53 -5.39
N LEU A 203 -13.23 -2.33 -5.00
CA LEU A 203 -13.91 -1.50 -4.03
C LEU A 203 -15.17 -0.83 -4.63
N LEU A 204 -15.09 -0.27 -5.84
CA LEU A 204 -16.24 0.32 -6.55
C LEU A 204 -17.37 -0.68 -6.73
N TYR A 205 -17.06 -1.92 -7.14
CA TYR A 205 -18.06 -2.97 -7.28
C TYR A 205 -18.74 -3.29 -5.94
N ARG A 206 -17.97 -3.38 -4.85
CA ARG A 206 -18.51 -3.56 -3.49
C ARG A 206 -19.34 -2.36 -3.03
N TYR A 207 -19.00 -1.15 -3.46
CA TYR A 207 -19.71 0.08 -3.15
C TYR A 207 -20.97 0.31 -4.01
N GLY A 208 -21.23 -0.57 -4.99
CA GLY A 208 -22.50 -0.62 -5.72
C GLY A 208 -22.41 -0.23 -7.21
N VAL A 209 -21.23 0.09 -7.74
CA VAL A 209 -21.05 0.34 -9.17
C VAL A 209 -21.19 -0.97 -9.95
N ARG A 210 -22.02 -0.97 -10.99
CA ARG A 210 -22.34 -2.18 -11.77
C ARG A 210 -21.86 -2.16 -13.21
N ASP A 211 -21.70 -0.98 -13.80
CA ASP A 211 -21.12 -0.81 -15.14
C ASP A 211 -19.69 -0.29 -15.01
N ILE A 212 -18.74 -1.21 -15.18
CA ILE A 212 -17.31 -0.96 -15.01
C ILE A 212 -16.59 -1.60 -16.20
N ILE A 213 -15.75 -0.83 -16.89
CA ILE A 213 -14.81 -1.34 -17.88
C ILE A 213 -13.40 -1.01 -17.40
N MET A 214 -12.56 -2.03 -17.34
CA MET A 214 -11.14 -1.88 -17.01
C MET A 214 -10.30 -2.02 -18.28
N CYS A 215 -9.35 -1.12 -18.47
CA CYS A 215 -8.40 -1.15 -19.58
C CYS A 215 -6.97 -1.39 -19.09
N ASP A 216 -6.18 -2.05 -19.92
CA ASP A 216 -4.73 -2.11 -19.78
C ASP A 216 -4.05 -1.76 -21.11
N ARG A 217 -2.73 -1.98 -21.19
CA ARG A 217 -1.91 -1.71 -22.38
C ARG A 217 -2.37 -2.43 -23.66
N LYS A 218 -3.24 -3.43 -23.55
CA LYS A 218 -3.78 -4.20 -24.67
C LYS A 218 -5.25 -3.84 -24.97
N GLY A 219 -5.82 -2.82 -24.30
CA GLY A 219 -7.22 -2.41 -24.45
C GLY A 219 -8.14 -2.88 -23.32
N ALA A 220 -9.44 -2.93 -23.59
CA ALA A 220 -10.46 -3.36 -22.64
C ALA A 220 -10.28 -4.82 -22.19
N ILE A 221 -10.48 -5.04 -20.89
CA ILE A 221 -10.43 -6.35 -20.24
C ILE A 221 -11.85 -6.92 -20.21
N TYR A 222 -11.98 -8.18 -20.62
CA TYR A 222 -13.24 -8.92 -20.63
C TYR A 222 -12.99 -10.40 -20.31
N ASP A 223 -14.04 -11.10 -19.89
CA ASP A 223 -13.94 -12.51 -19.54
C ASP A 223 -13.56 -13.38 -20.76
N GLY A 224 -12.52 -14.19 -20.60
CA GLY A 224 -11.94 -15.02 -21.66
C GLY A 224 -11.03 -14.27 -22.65
N ARG A 225 -10.57 -13.04 -22.35
CA ARG A 225 -9.61 -12.32 -23.19
C ARG A 225 -8.31 -13.12 -23.36
N PRO A 226 -7.80 -13.32 -24.59
CA PRO A 226 -6.68 -14.26 -24.83
C PRO A 226 -5.29 -13.71 -24.51
N THR A 227 -5.14 -12.40 -24.26
CA THR A 227 -3.82 -11.76 -24.13
C THR A 227 -3.74 -10.81 -22.94
N GLY A 228 -2.53 -10.71 -22.36
CA GLY A 228 -2.23 -9.76 -21.28
C GLY A 228 -2.95 -10.03 -19.96
N MET A 229 -3.51 -11.24 -19.79
CA MET A 229 -4.26 -11.66 -18.60
C MET A 229 -3.37 -12.27 -17.53
N ASN A 230 -3.87 -12.26 -16.31
CA ASN A 230 -3.32 -12.94 -15.14
C ASN A 230 -4.49 -13.32 -14.21
N PRO A 231 -4.29 -14.19 -13.21
CA PRO A 231 -5.38 -14.69 -12.38
C PRO A 231 -6.24 -13.59 -11.71
N VAL A 232 -5.62 -12.47 -11.35
CA VAL A 232 -6.32 -11.33 -10.73
C VAL A 232 -7.17 -10.57 -11.75
N LYS A 233 -6.66 -10.36 -12.97
CA LYS A 233 -7.45 -9.79 -14.06
C LYS A 233 -8.59 -10.71 -14.47
N ASP A 234 -8.36 -12.03 -14.50
CA ASP A 234 -9.40 -13.02 -14.81
C ASP A 234 -10.51 -12.99 -13.76
N GLU A 235 -10.17 -12.82 -12.48
CA GLU A 235 -11.15 -12.64 -11.40
C GLU A 235 -12.01 -11.40 -11.62
N VAL A 236 -11.39 -10.25 -11.89
CA VAL A 236 -12.09 -8.98 -12.10
C VAL A 236 -12.97 -9.04 -13.35
N ALA A 237 -12.46 -9.62 -14.44
CA ALA A 237 -13.14 -9.74 -15.72
C ALA A 237 -14.47 -10.49 -15.65
N LYS A 238 -14.66 -11.39 -14.67
CA LYS A 238 -15.92 -12.14 -14.46
C LYS A 238 -17.11 -11.26 -14.08
N TYR A 239 -16.87 -10.09 -13.49
CA TYR A 239 -17.94 -9.21 -13.00
C TYR A 239 -17.89 -7.78 -13.53
N THR A 240 -16.81 -7.40 -14.23
CA THR A 240 -16.70 -6.17 -15.02
C THR A 240 -16.94 -6.43 -16.50
N ASN A 241 -17.23 -5.39 -17.29
CA ASN A 241 -17.38 -5.44 -18.74
C ASN A 241 -18.26 -6.61 -19.21
N LYS A 242 -19.46 -6.73 -18.64
CA LYS A 242 -20.39 -7.86 -18.86
C LYS A 242 -20.76 -8.06 -20.33
N ASN A 243 -20.75 -6.98 -21.11
CA ASN A 243 -21.05 -6.98 -22.53
C ASN A 243 -19.85 -7.38 -23.40
N ARG A 244 -18.70 -7.69 -22.77
CA ARG A 244 -17.44 -8.07 -23.44
C ARG A 244 -17.05 -7.07 -24.51
N ILE A 245 -17.16 -5.78 -24.18
CA ILE A 245 -16.76 -4.70 -25.08
C ILE A 245 -15.25 -4.82 -25.30
N GLU A 246 -14.85 -4.87 -26.56
CA GLU A 246 -13.46 -4.93 -26.99
C GLU A 246 -13.00 -3.56 -27.51
N GLY A 247 -11.69 -3.41 -27.70
CA GLY A 247 -11.11 -2.20 -28.28
C GLY A 247 -10.14 -1.47 -27.35
N SER A 248 -9.67 -0.33 -27.83
CA SER A 248 -8.77 0.58 -27.12
C SER A 248 -9.49 1.37 -26.03
N LEU A 249 -8.73 2.13 -25.24
CA LEU A 249 -9.32 3.07 -24.27
C LEU A 249 -10.26 4.07 -24.96
N ALA A 250 -9.85 4.59 -26.13
CA ALA A 250 -10.62 5.56 -26.90
C ALA A 250 -12.00 5.02 -27.31
N ASP A 251 -12.07 3.72 -27.61
CA ASP A 251 -13.32 3.07 -28.02
C ASP A 251 -14.30 2.91 -26.85
N VAL A 252 -13.81 2.63 -25.65
CA VAL A 252 -14.67 2.26 -24.51
C VAL A 252 -15.00 3.42 -23.57
N VAL A 253 -14.18 4.47 -23.56
CA VAL A 253 -14.36 5.65 -22.71
C VAL A 253 -15.52 6.53 -23.15
N GLN A 254 -15.93 6.43 -24.42
CA GLN A 254 -17.09 7.17 -24.93
C GLN A 254 -18.35 6.89 -24.11
N GLY A 255 -19.00 7.97 -23.69
CA GLY A 255 -20.22 7.93 -22.87
C GLY A 255 -20.00 7.41 -21.44
N ALA A 256 -18.77 7.32 -20.95
CA ALA A 256 -18.51 7.05 -19.54
C ALA A 256 -18.90 8.26 -18.68
N ASP A 257 -19.50 8.01 -17.52
CA ASP A 257 -19.78 9.06 -16.54
C ASP A 257 -18.53 9.42 -15.73
N VAL A 258 -17.62 8.46 -15.60
CA VAL A 258 -16.42 8.54 -14.77
C VAL A 258 -15.27 7.88 -15.48
N PHE A 259 -14.16 8.61 -15.62
CA PHE A 259 -12.86 8.04 -15.98
C PHE A 259 -11.94 8.01 -14.76
N ILE A 260 -11.24 6.89 -14.56
CA ILE A 260 -10.23 6.74 -13.50
C ILE A 260 -8.90 6.33 -14.14
N GLY A 261 -7.92 7.23 -14.13
CA GLY A 261 -6.58 6.99 -14.65
C GLY A 261 -5.60 6.62 -13.53
N VAL A 262 -5.10 5.38 -13.55
CA VAL A 262 -3.99 4.89 -12.70
C VAL A 262 -2.98 4.16 -13.58
N SER A 263 -2.62 4.82 -14.67
CA SER A 263 -1.84 4.29 -15.80
C SER A 263 -0.74 5.28 -16.22
N ALA A 264 -0.25 5.16 -17.46
CA ALA A 264 0.70 6.10 -18.04
C ALA A 264 0.12 7.51 -18.22
N GLU A 265 1.00 8.50 -18.12
CA GLU A 265 0.74 9.90 -18.48
C GLU A 265 0.27 10.01 -19.94
N GLY A 266 -0.65 10.94 -20.21
CA GLY A 266 -1.16 11.20 -21.57
C GLY A 266 -2.05 10.10 -22.16
N ALA A 267 -2.45 9.10 -21.37
CA ALA A 267 -3.27 8.00 -21.88
C ALA A 267 -4.69 8.41 -22.29
N LEU A 268 -5.29 9.39 -21.59
CA LEU A 268 -6.55 10.02 -21.97
C LEU A 268 -6.24 11.36 -22.65
N THR A 269 -6.82 11.60 -23.83
CA THR A 269 -6.66 12.86 -24.56
C THR A 269 -7.96 13.66 -24.55
N GLU A 270 -7.87 14.94 -24.90
CA GLU A 270 -9.02 15.84 -24.92
C GLU A 270 -10.09 15.39 -25.92
N GLU A 271 -9.69 14.79 -27.04
CA GLU A 271 -10.63 14.26 -28.05
C GLU A 271 -11.46 13.07 -27.55
N MET A 272 -11.08 12.46 -26.42
CA MET A 272 -11.79 11.32 -25.84
C MET A 272 -12.87 11.72 -24.81
N VAL A 273 -12.90 13.00 -24.38
CA VAL A 273 -13.74 13.50 -23.26
C VAL A 273 -15.01 14.19 -23.76
#